data_AF-A0A3S4FGS9-F1
#
_entry.id   AF-A0A3S4FGS9-F1
#
_cell.length_a   1.000
_cell.length_b   1.000
_cell.length_c   1.000
_cell.angle_alpha   90.00
_cell.angle_beta   90.00
_cell.angle_gamma   90.00
#
_symmetry.space_group_name_H-M   'P 1'
#
loop_
_entity.id
_entity.type
_entity.pdbx_description
1 polymer ?
#
loop_
_entity_poly.entity_id
_entity_poly.type
_entity_poly.pdbx_seq_one_letter_code
_entity_poly.pdbx_strand_id
1 'polypeptide(L)'
;MNVKPEYMSFGELFKNSNIFYTPTYQRDYSWEDEQIEQFCNDIQDALVKKKSKKSCEHFFGGVVCAQEKTFGGHRRIENLLVDGQQRLSTIVLFFSVIRNVINSLNCEEDKDSEYRGMILKDIYKYFYLDERENREIKKHVRITIGNADNEFYQSLIDDNPLKGTRNSHELMLRARKKFNSFIKDDLFKNRKISECLEIIDDIVKLFEESFLVIHIVTNSIDDAYKLFTVLNDRGINLTEGELLKAHTIGICSDNLSHQRTISDNWDAILKHPSKKVTDYLRWILIMLTGNNITASSVLEEYKKTVFNELISKSEIAQTVAYIRDCVERLEYISSGEWPFENNNDNKWHKSKLDLLINKLKHLHAMPLLLAASFSSENNFKHIVNETSKFFIRCKMISDLHASIFSKLYAVLALRIHKERDRFDISKLHGAFNEILLDKDPEDVRFSTNVRSLIYQKKRG
;
A
#
# COMPACT_ATOMS: atom_id res chain seq x y z
N MET A 1 4.13 -24.66 15.63
CA MET A 1 4.88 -23.43 15.96
C MET A 1 5.71 -23.61 17.21
N ASN A 2 7.04 -23.64 17.08
CA ASN A 2 7.94 -23.37 18.19
C ASN A 2 8.41 -21.93 18.01
N VAL A 3 7.87 -21.00 18.80
CA VAL A 3 8.12 -19.56 18.67
C VAL A 3 8.59 -19.05 20.02
N LYS A 4 9.73 -18.37 20.01
CA LYS A 4 10.28 -17.69 21.18
C LYS A 4 10.35 -16.20 20.87
N PRO A 5 9.41 -15.38 21.37
CA PRO A 5 9.53 -13.94 21.28
C PRO A 5 10.62 -13.47 22.23
N GLU A 6 11.58 -12.70 21.72
CA GLU A 6 12.64 -12.09 22.49
C GLU A 6 12.41 -10.58 22.56
N TYR A 7 12.43 -10.03 23.77
CA TYR A 7 12.38 -8.60 24.00
C TYR A 7 13.81 -8.08 24.05
N MET A 8 14.16 -7.17 23.14
CA MET A 8 15.55 -6.70 23.01
C MET A 8 15.60 -5.26 22.49
N SER A 9 16.72 -4.58 22.70
CA SER A 9 16.92 -3.25 22.10
C SER A 9 17.21 -3.34 20.61
N PHE A 10 16.98 -2.24 19.89
CA PHE A 10 17.35 -2.14 18.49
C PHE A 10 18.87 -2.33 18.30
N GLY A 11 19.68 -1.79 19.22
CA GLY A 11 21.12 -2.02 19.22
C GLY A 11 21.49 -3.49 19.37
N GLU A 12 20.83 -4.24 20.26
CA GLU A 12 21.04 -5.68 20.43
C GLU A 12 20.64 -6.47 19.18
N LEU A 13 19.54 -6.10 18.52
CA LEU A 13 19.07 -6.75 17.29
C LEU A 13 20.16 -6.78 16.19
N PHE A 14 20.96 -5.72 16.09
CA PHE A 14 22.05 -5.58 15.11
C PHE A 14 23.45 -5.91 15.66
N LYS A 15 23.64 -6.01 16.99
CA LYS A 15 24.89 -6.53 17.59
C LYS A 15 25.08 -8.01 17.23
N ASN A 16 23.99 -8.76 17.13
CA ASN A 16 24.01 -10.12 16.63
C ASN A 16 24.39 -10.15 15.14
N SER A 17 24.86 -11.30 14.63
CA SER A 17 25.16 -11.49 13.20
C SER A 17 23.91 -11.52 12.30
N ASN A 18 22.81 -10.90 12.73
CA ASN A 18 21.55 -10.82 12.01
C ASN A 18 21.70 -9.96 10.76
N ILE A 19 21.28 -10.52 9.61
CA ILE A 19 20.95 -9.75 8.42
C ILE A 19 19.48 -9.99 8.09
N PHE A 20 18.81 -8.97 7.57
CA PHE A 20 17.39 -8.99 7.27
C PHE A 20 17.18 -8.84 5.77
N TYR A 21 16.31 -9.65 5.20
CA TYR A 21 15.88 -9.50 3.81
C TYR A 21 14.37 -9.65 3.72
N THR A 22 13.74 -8.84 2.91
CA THR A 22 12.29 -8.87 2.75
C THR A 22 11.91 -9.83 1.63
N PRO A 23 10.80 -10.55 1.75
CA PRO A 23 10.26 -11.35 0.66
C PRO A 23 9.80 -10.49 -0.53
N THR A 24 9.66 -11.11 -1.69
CA THR A 24 9.21 -10.45 -2.94
C THR A 24 7.79 -9.89 -2.88
N TYR A 25 6.94 -10.44 -2.02
CA TYR A 25 5.54 -10.03 -1.84
C TYR A 25 5.34 -8.90 -0.82
N GLN A 26 6.39 -8.50 -0.10
CA GLN A 26 6.30 -7.37 0.82
C GLN A 26 6.07 -6.05 0.07
N ARG A 27 5.47 -5.08 0.75
CA ARG A 27 5.10 -3.80 0.15
C ARG A 27 6.30 -2.86 0.02
N ASP A 28 6.20 -1.96 -0.94
CA ASP A 28 7.13 -0.84 -1.12
C ASP A 28 7.19 0.05 0.14
N TYR A 29 8.23 0.89 0.24
CA TYR A 29 8.30 1.89 1.31
C TYR A 29 7.07 2.81 1.29
N SER A 30 6.41 2.95 2.44
CA SER A 30 5.06 3.55 2.54
C SER A 30 4.86 4.43 3.78
N TRP A 31 5.90 4.70 4.58
CA TRP A 31 5.80 5.71 5.63
C TRP A 31 5.72 7.10 5.01
N GLU A 32 4.68 7.82 5.39
CA GLU A 32 4.41 9.19 5.02
C GLU A 32 4.86 10.14 6.12
N ASP A 33 4.65 11.41 5.86
CA ASP A 33 5.05 12.55 6.68
C ASP A 33 4.61 12.44 8.15
N GLU A 34 3.42 11.88 8.42
CA GLU A 34 2.88 11.68 9.76
C GLU A 34 3.69 10.66 10.57
N GLN A 35 4.05 9.51 9.98
CA GLN A 35 4.83 8.48 10.68
C GLN A 35 6.26 8.95 10.95
N ILE A 36 6.84 9.72 10.02
CA ILE A 36 8.17 10.32 10.19
C ILE A 36 8.17 11.36 11.31
N GLU A 37 7.14 12.20 11.38
CA GLU A 37 6.99 13.17 12.47
C GLU A 37 6.82 12.48 13.83
N GLN A 38 5.98 11.44 13.91
CA GLN A 38 5.83 10.66 15.13
C GLN A 38 7.17 10.07 15.58
N PHE A 39 7.94 9.48 14.65
CA PHE A 39 9.26 8.94 14.94
C PHE A 39 10.23 10.00 15.50
N CYS A 40 10.26 11.20 14.92
CA CYS A 40 11.08 12.31 15.43
C CYS A 40 10.63 12.75 16.83
N ASN A 41 9.32 12.85 17.06
CA ASN A 41 8.76 13.20 18.36
C ASN A 41 9.13 12.17 19.43
N ASP A 42 9.08 10.87 19.10
CA ASP A 42 9.47 9.79 20.02
C ASP A 42 10.94 9.90 20.44
N ILE A 43 11.84 10.27 19.52
CA ILE A 43 13.26 10.55 19.81
C ILE A 43 13.40 11.78 20.71
N GLN A 44 12.70 12.86 20.40
CA GLN A 44 12.77 14.09 21.17
C GLN A 44 12.29 13.88 22.61
N ASP A 45 11.17 13.18 22.78
CA ASP A 45 10.62 12.81 24.09
C ASP A 45 11.59 11.93 24.89
N ALA A 46 12.22 10.98 24.22
CA ALA A 46 13.22 10.11 24.84
C ALA A 46 14.45 10.88 25.32
N LEU A 47 14.95 11.83 24.51
CA LEU A 47 16.06 12.72 24.91
C LEU A 47 15.69 13.59 26.12
N VAL A 48 14.47 14.14 26.17
CA VAL A 48 13.99 14.93 27.31
C VAL A 48 13.91 14.09 28.59
N LYS A 49 13.38 12.86 28.49
CA LYS A 49 13.31 11.92 29.63
C LYS A 49 14.70 11.53 30.13
N LYS A 50 15.63 11.24 29.22
CA LYS A 50 17.03 10.90 29.53
C LYS A 50 17.73 12.03 30.28
N LYS A 51 17.64 13.27 29.79
CA LYS A 51 18.19 14.45 30.49
C LYS A 51 17.60 14.66 31.88
N SER A 52 16.33 14.33 32.05
CA SER A 52 15.63 14.41 33.33
C SER A 52 15.88 13.20 34.25
N LYS A 53 16.77 12.27 33.87
CA LYS A 53 17.06 11.00 34.57
C LYS A 53 15.79 10.17 34.87
N LYS A 54 14.78 10.26 34.01
CA LYS A 54 13.57 9.44 34.10
C LYS A 54 13.77 8.14 33.30
N SER A 55 13.07 7.08 33.71
CA SER A 55 13.01 5.85 32.90
C SER A 55 12.51 6.20 31.50
N CYS A 56 13.23 5.69 30.51
CA CYS A 56 12.97 5.91 29.11
C CYS A 56 13.01 4.55 28.43
N GLU A 57 11.86 3.91 28.33
CA GLU A 57 11.65 2.76 27.45
C GLU A 57 10.62 3.20 26.41
N HIS A 58 10.92 2.95 25.15
CA HIS A 58 9.98 3.19 24.06
C HIS A 58 9.92 1.95 23.18
N PHE A 59 8.70 1.49 22.92
CA PHE A 59 8.46 0.26 22.19
C PHE A 59 8.14 0.54 20.72
N PHE A 60 9.02 0.11 19.82
CA PHE A 60 8.86 0.26 18.37
C PHE A 60 8.11 -0.91 17.72
N GLY A 61 7.42 -1.76 18.47
CA GLY A 61 6.61 -2.85 17.90
C GLY A 61 7.35 -4.18 17.73
N GLY A 62 6.68 -5.13 17.08
CA GLY A 62 7.20 -6.48 16.82
C GLY A 62 7.95 -6.59 15.49
N VAL A 63 8.99 -7.41 15.43
CA VAL A 63 9.71 -7.76 14.21
C VAL A 63 9.51 -9.26 14.02
N VAL A 64 8.81 -9.66 12.96
CA VAL A 64 8.50 -11.08 12.71
C VAL A 64 9.38 -11.57 11.58
N CYS A 65 10.17 -12.60 11.87
CA CYS A 65 11.13 -13.20 10.97
C CYS A 65 10.86 -14.69 10.79
N ALA A 66 11.15 -15.20 9.60
CA ALA A 66 11.35 -16.63 9.38
C ALA A 66 12.84 -16.90 9.15
N GLN A 67 13.36 -17.95 9.78
CA GLN A 67 14.69 -18.48 9.53
C GLN A 67 14.55 -19.89 8.97
N GLU A 68 15.06 -20.12 7.77
CA GLU A 68 15.26 -21.49 7.30
C GLU A 68 16.49 -22.08 8.01
N LYS A 69 16.46 -23.37 8.32
CA LYS A 69 17.63 -24.06 8.89
C LYS A 69 18.73 -24.10 7.83
N THR A 70 19.61 -23.11 7.83
CA THR A 70 20.83 -23.17 7.03
C THR A 70 21.76 -24.23 7.62
N PHE A 71 21.87 -25.37 6.95
CA PHE A 71 22.94 -26.33 7.18
C PHE A 71 24.21 -25.80 6.53
N GLY A 72 24.93 -24.92 7.23
CA GLY A 72 26.20 -24.37 6.77
C GLY A 72 26.81 -23.46 7.83
N GLY A 73 28.11 -23.64 8.13
CA GLY A 73 28.83 -22.96 9.20
C GLY A 73 29.11 -21.47 9.00
N HIS A 74 28.21 -20.73 8.35
CA HIS A 74 28.31 -19.27 8.25
C HIS A 74 27.98 -18.63 9.60
N ARG A 75 28.68 -17.54 9.93
CA ARG A 75 28.45 -16.83 11.21
C ARG A 75 27.22 -15.93 11.18
N ARG A 76 26.74 -15.59 9.98
CA ARG A 76 25.57 -14.73 9.78
C ARG A 76 24.26 -15.47 9.97
N ILE A 77 23.28 -14.78 10.52
CA ILE A 77 21.93 -15.27 10.74
C ILE A 77 21.03 -14.54 9.73
N GLU A 78 20.54 -15.26 8.74
CA GLU A 78 19.70 -14.70 7.68
C GLU A 78 18.24 -14.74 8.13
N ASN A 79 17.61 -13.57 8.21
CA ASN A 79 16.24 -13.41 8.67
C ASN A 79 15.34 -12.93 7.52
N LEU A 80 14.41 -13.78 7.08
CA LEU A 80 13.34 -13.35 6.18
C LEU A 80 12.36 -12.50 6.97
N LEU A 81 12.35 -11.20 6.70
CA LEU A 81 11.55 -10.22 7.42
C LEU A 81 10.10 -10.22 6.91
N VAL A 82 9.20 -10.86 7.65
CA VAL A 82 7.77 -10.96 7.33
C VAL A 82 7.01 -9.75 7.85
N ASP A 83 7.40 -9.20 9.01
CA ASP A 83 6.86 -7.96 9.56
C ASP A 83 7.96 -7.04 10.12
N GLY A 84 7.72 -5.73 10.07
CA GLY A 84 8.62 -4.72 10.63
C GLY A 84 9.54 -4.07 9.59
N GLN A 85 9.39 -4.39 8.30
CA GLN A 85 10.17 -3.78 7.21
C GLN A 85 10.19 -2.25 7.26
N GLN A 86 9.03 -1.61 7.32
CA GLN A 86 8.94 -0.14 7.26
C GLN A 86 9.67 0.51 8.45
N ARG A 87 9.59 -0.12 9.63
CA ARG A 87 10.26 0.35 10.84
C ARG A 87 11.77 0.17 10.77
N LEU A 88 12.25 -1.04 10.48
CA LEU A 88 13.68 -1.32 10.41
C LEU A 88 14.36 -0.49 9.32
N SER A 89 13.76 -0.41 8.13
CA SER A 89 14.29 0.41 7.03
C SER A 89 14.29 1.90 7.36
N THR A 90 13.25 2.42 8.01
CA THR A 90 13.24 3.83 8.42
C THR A 90 14.31 4.14 9.48
N ILE A 91 14.52 3.27 10.46
CA ILE A 91 15.54 3.47 11.49
C ILE A 91 16.94 3.47 10.85
N VAL A 92 17.22 2.53 9.95
CA VAL A 92 18.52 2.50 9.23
C VAL A 92 18.68 3.71 8.32
N LEU A 93 17.61 4.18 7.66
CA LEU A 93 17.60 5.43 6.90
C LEU A 93 17.86 6.66 7.79
N PHE A 94 17.30 6.69 9.00
CA PHE A 94 17.57 7.76 9.97
C PHE A 94 19.05 7.77 10.38
N PHE A 95 19.65 6.62 10.67
CA PHE A 95 21.08 6.53 10.97
C PHE A 95 21.96 6.94 9.79
N SER A 96 21.53 6.71 8.53
CA SER A 96 22.29 7.19 7.37
C SER A 96 22.29 8.72 7.29
N VAL A 97 21.18 9.37 7.65
CA VAL A 97 21.12 10.82 7.77
C VAL A 97 22.00 11.32 8.92
N ILE A 98 21.98 10.66 10.09
CA ILE A 98 22.91 10.97 11.20
C ILE A 98 24.36 10.95 10.72
N ARG A 99 24.77 9.85 10.06
CA ARG A 99 26.13 9.68 9.54
C ARG A 99 26.53 10.85 8.63
N ASN A 100 25.65 11.24 7.72
CA ASN A 100 25.90 12.33 6.79
C ASN A 100 25.98 13.69 7.51
N VAL A 101 25.07 13.93 8.46
CA VAL A 101 25.05 15.19 9.22
C VAL A 101 26.32 15.33 10.05
N ILE A 102 26.73 14.31 10.81
CA ILE A 102 27.94 14.40 11.63
C ILE A 102 29.22 14.48 10.80
N ASN A 103 29.26 13.82 9.63
CA ASN A 103 30.38 13.98 8.68
C ASN A 103 30.47 15.38 8.07
N SER A 104 29.36 16.14 8.03
CA SER A 104 29.36 17.53 7.57
C SER A 104 29.76 18.55 8.64
N LEU A 105 29.96 18.12 9.90
CA LEU A 105 30.41 19.01 10.98
C LEU A 105 31.91 19.26 10.87
N ASN A 106 32.30 20.53 10.81
CA ASN A 106 33.71 20.94 10.76
C ASN A 106 34.36 20.85 12.15
N CYS A 107 34.80 19.66 12.54
CA CYS A 107 35.46 19.43 13.83
C CYS A 107 36.88 19.99 13.81
N GLU A 108 37.07 21.22 14.29
CA GLU A 108 38.39 21.88 14.36
C GLU A 108 39.27 21.34 15.49
N GLU A 109 38.65 20.82 16.56
CA GLU A 109 39.36 20.20 17.68
C GLU A 109 39.58 18.70 17.45
N ASP A 110 40.79 18.21 17.75
CA ASP A 110 41.15 16.79 17.60
C ASP A 110 40.21 15.86 18.39
N LYS A 111 39.79 16.29 19.60
CA LYS A 111 38.89 15.53 20.47
C LYS A 111 37.50 15.31 19.85
N ASP A 112 36.92 16.36 19.26
CA ASP A 112 35.62 16.27 18.60
C ASP A 112 35.70 15.37 17.36
N SER A 113 36.82 15.42 16.62
CA SER A 113 37.06 14.55 15.48
C SER A 113 37.20 13.08 15.88
N GLU A 114 37.95 12.78 16.95
CA GLU A 114 38.08 11.43 17.51
C GLU A 114 36.74 10.89 18.00
N TYR A 115 35.99 11.70 18.76
CA TYR A 115 34.69 11.31 19.30
C TYR A 115 33.65 11.07 18.21
N ARG A 116 33.61 11.92 17.16
CA ARG A 116 32.82 11.66 15.95
C ARG A 116 33.19 10.31 15.31
N GLY A 117 34.47 9.97 15.27
CA GLY A 117 34.95 8.67 14.79
C GLY A 117 34.41 7.48 15.59
N MET A 118 34.31 7.62 16.92
CA MET A 118 33.72 6.60 17.79
C MET A 118 32.22 6.41 17.49
N ILE A 119 31.46 7.50 17.41
CA ILE A 119 30.03 7.46 17.08
C ILE A 119 29.81 6.79 15.71
N LEU A 120 30.60 7.17 14.70
CA LEU A 120 30.53 6.60 13.36
C LEU A 120 30.79 5.08 13.36
N LYS A 121 31.73 4.62 14.18
CA LYS A 121 32.03 3.20 14.36
C LYS A 121 30.86 2.46 15.02
N ASP A 122 30.21 3.06 16.01
CA ASP A 122 29.10 2.45 16.73
C ASP A 122 27.85 2.29 15.85
N ILE A 123 27.56 3.26 14.98
CA ILE A 123 26.43 3.19 14.05
C ILE A 123 26.71 2.35 12.79
N TYR A 124 27.98 2.01 12.50
CA TYR A 124 28.37 1.20 11.32
C TYR A 124 27.59 -0.13 11.26
N LYS A 125 27.36 -0.73 12.43
CA LYS A 125 26.64 -2.01 12.59
C LYS A 125 25.21 -1.99 12.04
N TYR A 126 24.60 -0.82 11.89
CA TYR A 126 23.24 -0.69 11.35
C TYR A 126 23.20 -0.77 9.82
N PHE A 127 24.32 -0.51 9.15
CA PHE A 127 24.41 -0.55 7.70
C PHE A 127 24.98 -1.87 7.20
N TYR A 128 26.06 -2.36 7.84
CA TYR A 128 26.79 -3.52 7.36
C TYR A 128 27.21 -4.50 8.45
N LEU A 129 27.47 -5.72 8.01
CA LEU A 129 28.12 -6.80 8.76
C LEU A 129 29.36 -7.25 8.00
N ASP A 130 30.51 -7.15 8.62
CA ASP A 130 31.77 -7.61 8.05
C ASP A 130 32.02 -9.07 8.48
N GLU A 131 31.95 -10.00 7.53
CA GLU A 131 32.25 -11.43 7.74
C GLU A 131 33.66 -11.74 7.23
N ARG A 132 34.48 -12.42 8.04
CA ARG A 132 35.82 -12.86 7.62
C ARG A 132 35.71 -14.23 6.97
N GLU A 133 36.08 -14.33 5.72
CA GLU A 133 36.07 -15.57 4.94
C GLU A 133 37.32 -15.65 4.08
N ASN A 134 38.05 -16.76 4.13
CA ASN A 134 39.26 -16.99 3.31
C ASN A 134 40.33 -15.88 3.40
N ARG A 135 40.54 -15.30 4.60
CA ARG A 135 41.44 -14.15 4.86
C ARG A 135 41.01 -12.83 4.20
N GLU A 136 39.80 -12.76 3.68
CA GLU A 136 39.18 -11.55 3.15
C GLU A 136 38.04 -11.09 4.07
N ILE A 137 37.71 -9.80 3.99
CA ILE A 137 36.53 -9.24 4.67
C ILE A 137 35.43 -9.10 3.62
N LYS A 138 34.36 -9.87 3.76
CA LYS A 138 33.14 -9.71 2.98
C LYS A 138 32.19 -8.79 3.73
N LYS A 139 31.76 -7.73 3.06
CA LYS A 139 30.83 -6.74 3.58
C LYS A 139 29.40 -7.10 3.17
N HIS A 140 28.55 -7.37 4.14
CA HIS A 140 27.14 -7.70 3.93
C HIS A 140 26.26 -6.53 4.34
N VAL A 141 25.25 -6.21 3.55
CA VAL A 141 24.22 -5.23 3.91
C VAL A 141 23.33 -5.81 5.01
N ARG A 142 22.96 -4.99 6.00
CA ARG A 142 22.13 -5.44 7.13
C ARG A 142 20.65 -5.59 6.80
N ILE A 143 20.12 -4.77 5.89
CA ILE A 143 18.72 -4.82 5.46
C ILE A 143 18.65 -4.74 3.94
N THR A 144 18.06 -5.75 3.33
CA THR A 144 17.63 -5.76 1.93
C THR A 144 16.11 -5.62 1.89
N ILE A 145 15.60 -4.55 1.28
CA ILE A 145 14.14 -4.33 1.14
C ILE A 145 13.62 -4.85 -0.21
N GLY A 146 12.33 -4.64 -0.51
CA GLY A 146 11.70 -5.15 -1.72
C GLY A 146 12.46 -4.78 -2.99
N ASN A 147 12.55 -5.72 -3.95
CA ASN A 147 13.39 -5.61 -5.15
C ASN A 147 13.21 -4.29 -5.92
N ALA A 148 11.99 -3.77 -5.95
CA ALA A 148 11.66 -2.53 -6.65
C ALA A 148 12.31 -1.28 -6.03
N ASP A 149 12.51 -1.27 -4.72
CA ASP A 149 13.05 -0.13 -3.96
C ASP A 149 14.50 -0.35 -3.52
N ASN A 150 14.99 -1.61 -3.49
CA ASN A 150 16.24 -1.95 -2.82
C ASN A 150 17.46 -1.19 -3.39
N GLU A 151 17.61 -1.13 -4.71
CA GLU A 151 18.74 -0.43 -5.32
C GLU A 151 18.74 1.06 -4.95
N PHE A 152 17.57 1.69 -5.02
CA PHE A 152 17.39 3.09 -4.62
C PHE A 152 17.67 3.27 -3.12
N TYR A 153 17.13 2.41 -2.26
CA TYR A 153 17.35 2.47 -0.82
C TYR A 153 18.83 2.31 -0.44
N GLN A 154 19.54 1.32 -1.00
CA GLN A 154 20.99 1.16 -0.76
C GLN A 154 21.76 2.39 -1.23
N SER A 155 21.37 2.99 -2.36
CA SER A 155 21.99 4.24 -2.84
C SER A 155 21.85 5.40 -1.83
N LEU A 156 20.76 5.45 -1.07
CA LEU A 156 20.57 6.42 0.01
C LEU A 156 21.44 6.09 1.23
N ILE A 157 21.58 4.79 1.57
CA ILE A 157 22.43 4.32 2.67
C ILE A 157 23.91 4.52 2.36
N ASP A 158 24.33 4.43 1.10
CA ASP A 158 25.73 4.61 0.68
C ASP A 158 26.10 6.09 0.43
N ASP A 159 25.13 6.99 0.57
CA ASP A 159 25.23 8.42 0.23
C ASP A 159 25.59 8.71 -1.24
N ASN A 160 25.12 7.85 -2.14
CA ASN A 160 25.23 8.02 -3.59
C ASN A 160 23.84 7.94 -4.23
N PRO A 161 22.94 8.92 -3.96
CA PRO A 161 21.52 8.80 -4.26
C PRO A 161 21.26 8.69 -5.77
N LEU A 162 20.57 7.62 -6.17
CA LEU A 162 20.04 7.47 -7.52
C LEU A 162 18.86 8.41 -7.78
N LYS A 163 18.46 8.54 -9.05
CA LYS A 163 17.26 9.30 -9.42
C LYS A 163 16.00 8.51 -9.04
N GLY A 164 15.12 9.15 -8.27
CA GLY A 164 13.82 8.57 -7.90
C GLY A 164 12.89 8.37 -9.12
N THR A 165 12.20 7.24 -9.18
CA THR A 165 11.29 6.87 -10.27
C THR A 165 9.93 6.33 -9.78
N ARG A 166 9.77 6.18 -8.46
CA ARG A 166 8.58 5.60 -7.80
C ARG A 166 8.09 6.50 -6.67
N ASN A 167 6.83 6.35 -6.27
CA ASN A 167 6.27 7.06 -5.11
C ASN A 167 7.05 6.73 -3.82
N SER A 168 7.41 5.45 -3.62
CA SER A 168 8.25 5.00 -2.50
C SER A 168 9.60 5.72 -2.45
N HIS A 169 10.21 5.99 -3.61
CA HIS A 169 11.46 6.76 -3.70
C HIS A 169 11.27 8.20 -3.23
N GLU A 170 10.16 8.84 -3.63
CA GLU A 170 9.82 10.18 -3.14
C GLU A 170 9.57 10.20 -1.64
N LEU A 171 8.86 9.21 -1.10
CA LEU A 171 8.62 9.07 0.35
C LEU A 171 9.94 8.93 1.13
N MET A 172 10.86 8.09 0.66
CA MET A 172 12.20 7.95 1.28
C MET A 172 13.01 9.26 1.22
N LEU A 173 12.95 10.01 0.12
CA LEU A 173 13.61 11.32 0.02
C LEU A 173 13.00 12.35 0.95
N ARG A 174 11.66 12.37 1.09
CA ARG A 174 10.96 13.24 2.05
C ARG A 174 11.34 12.89 3.48
N ALA A 175 11.38 11.61 3.84
CA ALA A 175 11.84 11.12 5.13
C ALA A 175 13.27 11.60 5.43
N ARG A 176 14.22 11.42 4.49
CA ARG A 176 15.60 11.93 4.66
C ARG A 176 15.63 13.43 4.88
N LYS A 177 14.85 14.20 4.12
CA LYS A 177 14.78 15.66 4.26
C LYS A 177 14.26 16.05 5.64
N LYS A 178 13.18 15.41 6.11
CA LYS A 178 12.62 15.65 7.44
C LYS A 178 13.60 15.28 8.55
N PHE A 179 14.28 14.14 8.45
CA PHE A 179 15.32 13.77 9.41
C PHE A 179 16.48 14.76 9.43
N ASN A 180 16.90 15.26 8.26
CA ASN A 180 17.97 16.26 8.19
C ASN A 180 17.56 17.55 8.89
N SER A 181 16.35 18.06 8.61
CA SER A 181 15.78 19.22 9.30
C SER A 181 15.60 18.98 10.79
N PHE A 182 15.07 17.83 11.21
CA PHE A 182 14.95 17.50 12.63
C PHE A 182 16.30 17.57 13.36
N ILE A 183 17.34 16.97 12.80
CA ILE A 183 18.67 16.99 13.43
C ILE A 183 19.26 18.41 13.42
N LYS A 184 19.25 19.11 12.28
CA LYS A 184 19.91 20.43 12.15
C LYS A 184 19.13 21.57 12.80
N ASP A 185 17.83 21.64 12.53
CA ASP A 185 16.98 22.77 12.87
C ASP A 185 16.38 22.63 14.28
N ASP A 186 16.09 21.41 14.75
CA ASP A 186 15.47 21.19 16.06
C ASP A 186 16.50 20.79 17.12
N LEU A 187 17.43 19.88 16.81
CA LEU A 187 18.38 19.37 17.79
C LEU A 187 19.65 20.23 17.91
N PHE A 188 20.24 20.66 16.79
CA PHE A 188 21.55 21.32 16.75
C PHE A 188 21.50 22.86 16.82
N LYS A 189 20.32 23.45 16.66
CA LYS A 189 20.17 24.91 16.59
C LYS A 189 20.78 25.61 17.81
N ASN A 190 21.65 26.59 17.54
CA ASN A 190 22.37 27.39 18.53
C ASN A 190 23.28 26.56 19.48
N ARG A 191 23.74 25.39 19.06
CA ARG A 191 24.65 24.54 19.85
C ARG A 191 26.07 24.52 19.27
N LYS A 192 27.04 24.22 20.12
CA LYS A 192 28.42 23.95 19.72
C LYS A 192 28.54 22.54 19.13
N ILE A 193 29.59 22.29 18.34
CA ILE A 193 29.84 20.99 17.71
C ILE A 193 29.92 19.86 18.75
N SER A 194 30.65 20.07 19.84
CA SER A 194 30.72 19.12 20.96
C SER A 194 29.34 18.77 21.53
N GLU A 195 28.47 19.76 21.75
CA GLU A 195 27.09 19.53 22.21
C GLU A 195 26.25 18.77 21.16
N CYS A 196 26.47 19.02 19.87
CA CYS A 196 25.80 18.30 18.79
C CYS A 196 26.22 16.83 18.78
N LEU A 197 27.51 16.52 18.94
CA LEU A 197 28.03 15.16 19.01
C LEU A 197 27.49 14.42 20.24
N GLU A 198 27.46 15.06 21.41
CA GLU A 198 26.85 14.51 22.63
C GLU A 198 25.37 14.16 22.45
N ILE A 199 24.60 15.00 21.74
CA ILE A 199 23.18 14.69 21.43
C ILE A 199 23.08 13.46 20.53
N ILE A 200 23.92 13.33 19.52
CA ILE A 200 23.89 12.16 18.64
C ILE A 200 24.30 10.90 19.41
N ASP A 201 25.33 10.98 20.24
CA ASP A 201 25.73 9.86 21.10
C ASP A 201 24.60 9.47 22.07
N ASP A 202 23.88 10.45 22.60
CA ASP A 202 22.69 10.20 23.41
C ASP A 202 21.60 9.44 22.65
N ILE A 203 21.37 9.78 21.38
CA ILE A 203 20.45 9.06 20.49
C ILE A 203 20.97 7.64 20.25
N VAL A 204 22.24 7.45 19.94
CA VAL A 204 22.83 6.11 19.74
C VAL A 204 22.61 5.24 20.97
N LYS A 205 22.91 5.76 22.17
CA LYS A 205 22.66 5.08 23.45
C LYS A 205 21.18 4.76 23.67
N LEU A 206 20.26 5.66 23.29
CA LEU A 206 18.82 5.36 23.35
C LEU A 206 18.44 4.16 22.46
N PHE A 207 19.00 4.06 21.26
CA PHE A 207 18.82 2.88 20.41
C PHE A 207 19.47 1.61 20.97
N GLU A 208 20.56 1.75 21.74
CA GLU A 208 21.23 0.62 22.38
C GLU A 208 20.53 0.08 23.62
N GLU A 209 19.80 0.91 24.35
CA GLU A 209 19.33 0.58 25.72
C GLU A 209 17.81 0.75 25.90
N SER A 210 17.20 1.72 25.21
CA SER A 210 15.87 2.24 25.54
C SER A 210 14.81 1.99 24.47
N PHE A 211 15.23 1.84 23.21
CA PHE A 211 14.34 1.60 22.09
C PHE A 211 14.24 0.11 21.81
N LEU A 212 13.07 -0.43 22.12
CA LEU A 212 12.84 -1.84 22.34
C LEU A 212 11.93 -2.41 21.26
N VAL A 213 12.22 -3.63 20.83
CA VAL A 213 11.43 -4.40 19.85
C VAL A 213 11.17 -5.79 20.39
N ILE A 214 10.07 -6.40 19.95
CA ILE A 214 9.84 -7.84 20.17
C ILE A 214 10.28 -8.56 18.90
N HIS A 215 11.41 -9.26 18.94
CA HIS A 215 11.88 -10.08 17.83
C HIS A 215 11.27 -11.47 17.93
N ILE A 216 10.49 -11.85 16.93
CA ILE A 216 9.79 -13.14 16.85
C ILE A 216 10.36 -13.92 15.68
N VAL A 217 11.01 -15.03 15.96
CA VAL A 217 11.58 -15.92 14.94
C VAL A 217 10.77 -17.19 14.84
N THR A 218 10.41 -17.58 13.62
CA THR A 218 9.84 -18.89 13.29
C THR A 218 10.81 -19.71 12.43
N ASN A 219 10.62 -21.02 12.41
CA ASN A 219 11.39 -21.94 11.57
C ASN A 219 10.72 -22.20 10.20
N SER A 220 9.64 -21.49 9.89
CA SER A 220 8.86 -21.66 8.66
C SER A 220 8.23 -20.33 8.28
N ILE A 221 8.30 -20.03 6.97
CA ILE A 221 7.69 -18.85 6.38
C ILE A 221 6.16 -18.84 6.63
N ASP A 222 5.49 -19.99 6.52
CA ASP A 222 4.05 -20.12 6.79
C ASP A 222 3.66 -19.78 8.23
N ASP A 223 4.49 -20.19 9.20
CA ASP A 223 4.25 -19.87 10.61
C ASP A 223 4.47 -18.38 10.89
N ALA A 224 5.47 -17.76 10.25
CA ALA A 224 5.69 -16.31 10.34
C ALA A 224 4.53 -15.53 9.71
N TYR A 225 3.98 -16.01 8.60
CA TYR A 225 2.81 -15.42 7.98
C TYR A 225 1.57 -15.51 8.85
N LYS A 226 1.30 -16.68 9.46
CA LYS A 226 0.18 -16.84 10.39
C LYS A 226 0.31 -15.89 11.59
N LEU A 227 1.52 -15.72 12.12
CA LEU A 227 1.77 -14.72 13.17
C LEU A 227 1.49 -13.32 12.68
N PHE A 228 2.01 -12.98 11.51
CA PHE A 228 1.82 -11.67 10.91
C PHE A 228 0.33 -11.33 10.70
N THR A 229 -0.47 -12.27 10.19
CA THR A 229 -1.92 -12.06 10.03
C THR A 229 -2.60 -11.84 11.38
N VAL A 230 -2.25 -12.63 12.40
CA VAL A 230 -2.84 -12.51 13.74
C VAL A 230 -2.40 -11.22 14.45
N LEU A 231 -1.15 -10.78 14.26
CA LEU A 231 -0.61 -9.55 14.87
C LEU A 231 -1.17 -8.29 14.19
N ASN A 232 -1.36 -8.32 12.86
CA ASN A 232 -1.91 -7.20 12.10
C ASN A 232 -3.42 -7.10 12.11
N ASP A 233 -4.15 -8.18 12.43
CA ASP A 233 -5.61 -8.16 12.65
C ASP A 233 -6.05 -7.18 13.77
N ARG A 234 -5.11 -6.53 14.47
CA ARG A 234 -5.34 -5.52 15.52
C ARG A 234 -4.60 -4.19 15.29
N GLY A 235 -3.90 -4.00 14.18
CA GLY A 235 -3.02 -2.85 13.88
C GLY A 235 -3.38 -2.10 12.59
N ILE A 236 -2.47 -1.28 12.04
CA ILE A 236 -2.67 -0.62 10.73
C ILE A 236 -2.84 -1.71 9.66
N ASN A 237 -4.09 -1.96 9.28
CA ASN A 237 -4.48 -3.08 8.45
C ASN A 237 -3.75 -3.06 7.12
N LEU A 238 -3.20 -4.22 6.73
CA LEU A 238 -2.93 -4.46 5.32
C LEU A 238 -4.21 -4.22 4.52
N THR A 239 -4.05 -3.61 3.37
CA THR A 239 -5.17 -3.38 2.46
C THR A 239 -5.65 -4.71 1.90
N GLU A 240 -6.92 -4.77 1.53
CA GLU A 240 -7.54 -5.94 0.89
C GLU A 240 -6.72 -6.42 -0.33
N GLY A 241 -6.14 -5.48 -1.09
CA GLY A 241 -5.29 -5.81 -2.24
C GLY A 241 -3.94 -6.43 -1.85
N GLU A 242 -3.28 -5.93 -0.80
CA GLU A 242 -2.04 -6.52 -0.28
C GLU A 242 -2.28 -7.94 0.27
N LEU A 243 -3.39 -8.15 0.97
CA LEU A 243 -3.78 -9.47 1.48
C LEU A 243 -4.07 -10.45 0.34
N LEU A 244 -4.73 -10.01 -0.73
CA LEU A 244 -4.97 -10.85 -1.91
C LEU A 244 -3.69 -11.15 -2.70
N LYS A 245 -2.76 -10.19 -2.81
CA LYS A 245 -1.43 -10.43 -3.37
C LYS A 245 -0.69 -11.51 -2.57
N ALA A 246 -0.58 -11.35 -1.26
CA ALA A 246 0.08 -12.33 -0.39
C ALA A 246 -0.57 -13.71 -0.49
N HIS A 247 -1.91 -13.77 -0.48
CA HIS A 247 -2.65 -15.02 -0.58
C HIS A 247 -2.40 -15.75 -1.91
N THR A 248 -2.51 -15.05 -3.04
CA THR A 248 -2.33 -15.65 -4.37
C THR A 248 -0.88 -16.06 -4.65
N ILE A 249 0.10 -15.29 -4.16
CA ILE A 249 1.51 -15.67 -4.23
C ILE A 249 1.79 -16.90 -3.35
N GLY A 250 1.23 -16.93 -2.13
CA GLY A 250 1.37 -18.06 -1.21
C GLY A 250 0.88 -19.38 -1.80
N ILE A 251 -0.28 -19.38 -2.47
CA ILE A 251 -0.80 -20.60 -3.15
C ILE A 251 0.14 -21.07 -4.28
N CYS A 252 0.88 -20.15 -4.90
CA CYS A 252 1.78 -20.42 -6.01
C CYS A 252 3.26 -20.57 -5.61
N SER A 253 3.57 -20.80 -4.32
CA SER A 253 4.93 -20.90 -3.75
C SER A 253 5.90 -21.83 -4.50
N ASP A 254 5.39 -22.84 -5.19
CA ASP A 254 6.21 -23.88 -5.82
C ASP A 254 6.53 -23.60 -7.31
N ASN A 255 6.01 -22.50 -7.89
CA ASN A 255 6.24 -22.16 -9.30
C ASN A 255 6.69 -20.70 -9.46
N LEU A 256 8.00 -20.52 -9.64
CA LEU A 256 8.65 -19.21 -9.77
C LEU A 256 8.13 -18.38 -10.96
N SER A 257 7.77 -19.02 -12.08
CA SER A 257 7.24 -18.32 -13.25
C SER A 257 5.87 -17.70 -12.95
N HIS A 258 4.97 -18.50 -12.37
CA HIS A 258 3.64 -18.00 -11.98
C HIS A 258 3.73 -16.94 -10.88
N GLN A 259 4.60 -17.10 -9.89
CA GLN A 259 4.80 -16.08 -8.86
C GLN A 259 5.21 -14.74 -9.45
N ARG A 260 6.15 -14.75 -10.40
CA ARG A 260 6.60 -13.52 -11.05
C ARG A 260 5.46 -12.84 -11.79
N THR A 261 4.73 -13.58 -12.62
CA THR A 261 3.56 -13.04 -13.34
C THR A 261 2.47 -12.54 -12.40
N ILE A 262 2.17 -13.26 -11.31
CA ILE A 262 1.19 -12.84 -10.31
C ILE A 262 1.67 -11.56 -9.60
N SER A 263 2.93 -11.50 -9.18
CA SER A 263 3.50 -10.33 -8.53
C SER A 263 3.46 -9.11 -9.45
N ASP A 264 3.92 -9.23 -10.69
CA ASP A 264 3.96 -8.13 -11.65
C ASP A 264 2.55 -7.53 -11.90
N ASN A 265 1.52 -8.39 -12.00
CA ASN A 265 0.14 -7.93 -12.16
C ASN A 265 -0.41 -7.28 -10.88
N TRP A 266 -0.13 -7.84 -9.70
CA TRP A 266 -0.51 -7.19 -8.45
C TRP A 266 0.21 -5.87 -8.22
N ASP A 267 1.48 -5.77 -8.59
CA ASP A 267 2.24 -4.52 -8.48
C ASP A 267 1.67 -3.44 -9.39
N ALA A 268 1.17 -3.81 -10.58
CA ALA A 268 0.42 -2.90 -11.44
C ALA A 268 -0.90 -2.44 -10.80
N ILE A 269 -1.64 -3.34 -10.15
CA ILE A 269 -2.90 -3.02 -9.43
C ILE A 269 -2.63 -2.13 -8.21
N LEU A 270 -1.61 -2.47 -7.42
CA LEU A 270 -1.27 -1.80 -6.15
C LEU A 270 -0.52 -0.48 -6.33
N LYS A 271 -0.19 -0.11 -7.57
CA LYS A 271 0.33 1.23 -7.90
C LYS A 271 -0.67 2.35 -7.56
N HIS A 272 -1.97 2.04 -7.52
CA HIS A 272 -3.02 3.00 -7.20
C HIS A 272 -3.20 3.18 -5.67
N PRO A 273 -3.75 4.32 -5.20
CA PRO A 273 -4.01 4.53 -3.78
C PRO A 273 -4.87 3.42 -3.16
N SER A 274 -4.53 2.98 -1.96
CA SER A 274 -5.15 1.85 -1.24
C SER A 274 -6.68 1.85 -1.27
N LYS A 275 -7.31 2.97 -0.89
CA LYS A 275 -8.77 3.13 -0.88
C LYS A 275 -9.40 2.91 -2.26
N LYS A 276 -8.73 3.40 -3.31
CA LYS A 276 -9.18 3.27 -4.71
C LYS A 276 -9.09 1.82 -5.17
N VAL A 277 -8.00 1.12 -4.81
CA VAL A 277 -7.84 -0.31 -5.06
C VAL A 277 -8.95 -1.12 -4.39
N THR A 278 -9.27 -0.84 -3.12
CA THR A 278 -10.37 -1.53 -2.41
C THR A 278 -11.72 -1.34 -3.11
N ASP A 279 -12.04 -0.11 -3.55
CA ASP A 279 -13.27 0.15 -4.30
C ASP A 279 -13.30 -0.60 -5.65
N TYR A 280 -12.17 -0.65 -6.36
CA TYR A 280 -12.05 -1.37 -7.62
C TYR A 280 -12.26 -2.87 -7.47
N LEU A 281 -11.54 -3.49 -6.53
CA LEU A 281 -11.68 -4.91 -6.21
C LEU A 281 -13.13 -5.24 -5.81
N ARG A 282 -13.77 -4.37 -5.03
CA ARG A 282 -15.19 -4.53 -4.68
C ARG A 282 -16.11 -4.45 -5.91
N TRP A 283 -15.91 -3.50 -6.82
CA TRP A 283 -16.74 -3.40 -8.02
C TRP A 283 -16.56 -4.56 -8.98
N ILE A 284 -15.35 -5.10 -9.08
CA ILE A 284 -15.07 -6.34 -9.83
C ILE A 284 -15.85 -7.51 -9.22
N LEU A 285 -15.82 -7.70 -7.90
CA LEU A 285 -16.63 -8.75 -7.25
C LEU A 285 -18.12 -8.57 -7.49
N ILE A 286 -18.65 -7.34 -7.40
CA ILE A 286 -20.08 -7.07 -7.65
C ILE A 286 -20.44 -7.46 -9.09
N MET A 287 -19.58 -7.14 -10.06
CA MET A 287 -19.76 -7.57 -11.46
C MET A 287 -19.75 -9.11 -11.59
N LEU A 288 -18.82 -9.79 -10.93
CA LEU A 288 -18.63 -11.24 -11.06
C LEU A 288 -19.70 -12.07 -10.33
N THR A 289 -20.21 -11.58 -9.20
CA THR A 289 -21.14 -12.31 -8.33
C THR A 289 -22.59 -11.88 -8.51
N GLY A 290 -22.83 -10.65 -8.97
CA GLY A 290 -24.16 -10.04 -9.02
C GLY A 290 -24.73 -9.69 -7.65
N ASN A 291 -23.93 -9.79 -6.58
CA ASN A 291 -24.32 -9.49 -5.22
C ASN A 291 -23.73 -8.15 -4.78
N ASN A 292 -24.40 -7.48 -3.85
CA ASN A 292 -23.85 -6.28 -3.23
C ASN A 292 -22.80 -6.69 -2.18
N ILE A 293 -21.57 -6.21 -2.33
CA ILE A 293 -20.44 -6.56 -1.48
C ILE A 293 -20.03 -5.34 -0.65
N THR A 294 -19.77 -5.54 0.64
CA THR A 294 -19.27 -4.48 1.53
C THR A 294 -17.76 -4.36 1.43
N ALA A 295 -17.19 -3.18 1.72
CA ALA A 295 -15.74 -2.99 1.65
C ALA A 295 -14.96 -3.93 2.60
N SER A 296 -15.53 -4.23 3.76
CA SER A 296 -14.94 -5.11 4.78
C SER A 296 -15.04 -6.61 4.46
N SER A 297 -15.80 -6.99 3.44
CA SER A 297 -15.99 -8.40 3.05
C SER A 297 -15.26 -8.78 1.76
N VAL A 298 -14.45 -7.88 1.20
CA VAL A 298 -13.81 -8.06 -0.11
C VAL A 298 -12.87 -9.27 -0.12
N LEU A 299 -11.94 -9.35 0.83
CA LEU A 299 -10.96 -10.43 0.94
C LEU A 299 -11.63 -11.80 1.06
N GLU A 300 -12.54 -11.93 2.01
CA GLU A 300 -13.20 -13.22 2.28
C GLU A 300 -14.07 -13.65 1.10
N GLU A 301 -14.76 -12.72 0.42
CA GLU A 301 -15.54 -13.05 -0.76
C GLU A 301 -14.64 -13.44 -1.94
N TYR A 302 -13.49 -12.78 -2.14
CA TYR A 302 -12.51 -13.18 -3.16
C TYR A 302 -11.97 -14.58 -2.89
N LYS A 303 -11.56 -14.89 -1.65
CA LYS A 303 -11.08 -16.23 -1.26
C LYS A 303 -12.16 -17.29 -1.50
N LYS A 304 -13.42 -16.99 -1.18
CA LYS A 304 -14.52 -17.94 -1.30
C LYS A 304 -14.97 -18.16 -2.75
N THR A 305 -15.03 -17.10 -3.56
CA THR A 305 -15.66 -17.14 -4.88
C THR A 305 -14.66 -17.24 -6.02
N VAL A 306 -13.58 -16.47 -5.97
CA VAL A 306 -12.63 -16.31 -7.07
C VAL A 306 -11.39 -17.19 -6.87
N PHE A 307 -10.83 -17.22 -5.65
CA PHE A 307 -9.62 -17.97 -5.29
C PHE A 307 -9.93 -19.14 -4.35
N ASN A 308 -11.00 -19.88 -4.65
CA ASN A 308 -11.43 -21.02 -3.83
C ASN A 308 -10.42 -22.19 -3.89
N GLU A 309 -10.54 -23.16 -2.99
CA GLU A 309 -9.60 -24.30 -2.91
C GLU A 309 -9.54 -25.19 -4.17
N LEU A 310 -10.51 -25.05 -5.09
CA LEU A 310 -10.59 -25.83 -6.32
C LEU A 310 -9.85 -25.18 -7.50
N ILE A 311 -9.42 -23.92 -7.38
CA ILE A 311 -8.76 -23.21 -8.47
C ILE A 311 -7.34 -23.73 -8.71
N SER A 312 -6.99 -23.98 -9.97
CA SER A 312 -5.62 -24.37 -10.32
C SER A 312 -4.65 -23.19 -10.28
N LYS A 313 -3.37 -23.46 -10.06
CA LYS A 313 -2.30 -22.43 -10.04
C LYS A 313 -2.22 -21.61 -11.34
N SER A 314 -2.52 -22.23 -12.49
CA SER A 314 -2.56 -21.55 -13.80
C SER A 314 -3.75 -20.58 -13.89
N GLU A 315 -4.92 -21.01 -13.41
CA GLU A 315 -6.12 -20.18 -13.37
C GLU A 315 -5.96 -18.99 -12.42
N ILE A 316 -5.22 -19.13 -11.31
CA ILE A 316 -4.88 -17.99 -10.43
C ILE A 316 -4.14 -16.91 -11.21
N ALA A 317 -3.08 -17.28 -11.95
CA ALA A 317 -2.31 -16.32 -12.73
C ALA A 317 -3.17 -15.60 -13.80
N GLN A 318 -4.03 -16.35 -14.50
CA GLN A 318 -4.96 -15.79 -15.48
C GLN A 318 -6.00 -14.88 -14.82
N THR A 319 -6.49 -15.25 -13.65
CA THR A 319 -7.49 -14.48 -12.89
C THR A 319 -6.90 -13.18 -12.38
N VAL A 320 -5.67 -13.18 -11.86
CA VAL A 320 -4.97 -11.96 -11.43
C VAL A 320 -4.71 -11.03 -12.63
N ALA A 321 -4.32 -11.58 -13.78
CA ALA A 321 -4.19 -10.81 -15.02
C ALA A 321 -5.53 -10.20 -15.47
N TYR A 322 -6.64 -10.93 -15.33
CA TYR A 322 -7.97 -10.43 -15.62
C TYR A 322 -8.42 -9.32 -14.65
N ILE A 323 -8.12 -9.46 -13.35
CA ILE A 323 -8.37 -8.40 -12.36
C ILE A 323 -7.60 -7.13 -12.74
N ARG A 324 -6.36 -7.26 -13.21
CA ARG A 324 -5.57 -6.12 -13.68
C ARG A 324 -6.23 -5.41 -14.86
N ASP A 325 -6.67 -6.14 -15.90
CA ASP A 325 -7.39 -5.55 -17.05
C ASP A 325 -8.67 -4.83 -16.60
N CYS A 326 -9.40 -5.40 -15.63
CA CYS A 326 -10.55 -4.72 -15.04
C CYS A 326 -10.16 -3.40 -14.34
N VAL A 327 -9.07 -3.39 -13.57
CA VAL A 327 -8.56 -2.19 -12.89
C VAL A 327 -8.13 -1.12 -13.88
N GLU A 328 -7.45 -1.49 -14.97
CA GLU A 328 -7.06 -0.55 -16.03
C GLU A 328 -8.30 0.11 -16.67
N ARG A 329 -9.35 -0.68 -16.97
CA ARG A 329 -10.62 -0.16 -17.49
C ARG A 329 -11.35 0.74 -16.49
N LEU A 330 -11.38 0.36 -15.21
CA LEU A 330 -11.93 1.19 -14.15
C LEU A 330 -11.18 2.52 -14.00
N GLU A 331 -9.87 2.55 -14.26
CA GLU A 331 -9.09 3.79 -14.26
C GLU A 331 -9.53 4.75 -15.36
N TYR A 332 -9.72 4.27 -16.58
CA TYR A 332 -10.30 5.07 -17.66
C TYR A 332 -11.69 5.60 -17.29
N ILE A 333 -12.58 4.71 -16.81
CA ILE A 333 -13.96 5.09 -16.47
C ILE A 333 -13.99 6.11 -15.32
N SER A 334 -13.19 5.90 -14.27
CA SER A 334 -13.13 6.78 -13.10
C SER A 334 -12.54 8.16 -13.40
N SER A 335 -11.66 8.26 -14.39
CA SER A 335 -11.12 9.54 -14.86
C SER A 335 -12.06 10.27 -15.83
N GLY A 336 -13.21 9.68 -16.18
CA GLY A 336 -14.10 10.22 -17.21
C GLY A 336 -13.56 10.05 -18.64
N GLU A 337 -12.55 9.19 -18.81
CA GLU A 337 -11.97 8.83 -20.09
C GLU A 337 -12.73 7.67 -20.75
N TRP A 338 -12.58 7.54 -22.06
CA TRP A 338 -13.31 6.52 -22.82
C TRP A 338 -12.48 5.22 -22.90
N PRO A 339 -13.00 4.05 -22.47
CA PRO A 339 -12.21 2.82 -22.34
C PRO A 339 -12.04 2.03 -23.66
N PHE A 340 -12.23 2.67 -24.81
CA PHE A 340 -12.10 2.07 -26.14
C PHE A 340 -11.12 2.87 -26.99
N GLU A 341 -10.41 2.20 -27.90
CA GLU A 341 -9.49 2.85 -28.83
C GLU A 341 -10.21 3.90 -29.70
N ASN A 342 -9.56 5.05 -29.89
CA ASN A 342 -10.15 6.26 -30.48
C ASN A 342 -10.70 6.03 -31.90
N ASN A 343 -12.01 6.08 -32.04
CA ASN A 343 -12.67 6.50 -33.27
C ASN A 343 -13.23 7.92 -33.05
N ASN A 344 -13.03 8.81 -34.02
CA ASN A 344 -13.13 10.28 -33.96
C ASN A 344 -14.49 10.91 -33.53
N ASP A 345 -15.41 10.20 -32.85
CA ASP A 345 -16.77 10.69 -32.60
C ASP A 345 -17.33 10.47 -31.17
N ASN A 346 -16.47 10.18 -30.18
CA ASN A 346 -16.93 9.87 -28.80
C ASN A 346 -17.03 11.06 -27.85
N LYS A 347 -16.78 12.29 -28.32
CA LYS A 347 -16.70 13.48 -27.44
C LYS A 347 -17.96 13.68 -26.59
N TRP A 348 -19.13 13.45 -27.19
CA TRP A 348 -20.42 13.52 -26.51
C TRP A 348 -20.59 12.43 -25.45
N HIS A 349 -20.26 11.18 -25.78
CA HIS A 349 -20.37 10.05 -24.87
C HIS A 349 -19.38 10.13 -23.72
N LYS A 350 -18.15 10.55 -23.99
CA LYS A 350 -17.13 10.85 -22.97
C LYS A 350 -17.61 11.94 -22.01
N SER A 351 -18.19 13.02 -22.54
CA SER A 351 -18.75 14.11 -21.71
C SER A 351 -19.90 13.63 -20.82
N LYS A 352 -20.73 12.69 -21.29
CA LYS A 352 -21.79 12.06 -20.49
C LYS A 352 -21.22 11.15 -19.40
N LEU A 353 -20.18 10.37 -19.71
CA LEU A 353 -19.52 9.53 -18.72
C LEU A 353 -18.89 10.39 -17.60
N ASP A 354 -18.16 11.44 -17.98
CA ASP A 354 -17.59 12.42 -17.03
C ASP A 354 -18.68 13.09 -16.19
N LEU A 355 -19.81 13.46 -16.80
CA LEU A 355 -20.97 13.99 -16.06
C LEU A 355 -21.46 12.98 -15.01
N LEU A 356 -21.64 11.72 -15.39
CA LEU A 356 -22.17 10.67 -14.53
C LEU A 356 -21.23 10.38 -13.34
N ILE A 357 -19.94 10.22 -13.60
CA ILE A 357 -18.98 9.74 -12.62
C ILE A 357 -18.35 10.88 -11.82
N ASN A 358 -17.85 11.93 -12.47
CA ASN A 358 -17.07 12.97 -11.78
C ASN A 358 -17.95 14.12 -11.26
N LYS A 359 -18.93 14.55 -12.05
CA LYS A 359 -19.79 15.70 -11.68
C LYS A 359 -20.94 15.28 -10.77
N LEU A 360 -21.60 14.17 -11.12
CA LEU A 360 -22.74 13.65 -10.36
C LEU A 360 -22.35 12.62 -9.29
N LYS A 361 -21.09 12.14 -9.29
CA LYS A 361 -20.55 11.19 -8.30
C LYS A 361 -21.35 9.89 -8.20
N HIS A 362 -21.87 9.39 -9.32
CA HIS A 362 -22.67 8.16 -9.36
C HIS A 362 -21.82 6.88 -9.36
N LEU A 363 -21.10 6.65 -8.27
CA LEU A 363 -20.17 5.52 -8.17
C LEU A 363 -20.84 4.14 -8.12
N HIS A 364 -22.15 4.08 -7.86
CA HIS A 364 -22.91 2.81 -7.91
C HIS A 364 -22.93 2.21 -9.32
N ALA A 365 -22.78 3.02 -10.37
CA ALA A 365 -22.76 2.55 -11.75
C ALA A 365 -21.45 1.84 -12.14
N MET A 366 -20.39 1.91 -11.33
CA MET A 366 -19.06 1.42 -11.72
C MET A 366 -19.02 -0.08 -12.08
N PRO A 367 -19.67 -1.01 -11.34
CA PRO A 367 -19.73 -2.43 -11.74
C PRO A 367 -20.45 -2.63 -13.08
N LEU A 368 -21.53 -1.88 -13.31
CA LEU A 368 -22.33 -1.94 -14.54
C LEU A 368 -21.52 -1.45 -15.75
N LEU A 369 -20.83 -0.32 -15.59
CA LEU A 369 -19.99 0.26 -16.63
C LEU A 369 -18.75 -0.60 -16.91
N LEU A 370 -18.14 -1.17 -15.86
CA LEU A 370 -17.06 -2.13 -16.03
C LEU A 370 -17.53 -3.33 -16.88
N ALA A 371 -18.66 -3.94 -16.53
CA ALA A 371 -19.23 -5.05 -17.29
C ALA A 371 -19.45 -4.67 -18.76
N ALA A 372 -20.03 -3.49 -19.00
CA ALA A 372 -20.30 -2.97 -20.33
C ALA A 372 -19.02 -2.69 -21.14
N SER A 373 -17.91 -2.34 -20.49
CA SER A 373 -16.63 -2.07 -21.17
C SER A 373 -16.04 -3.30 -21.86
N PHE A 374 -16.46 -4.50 -21.46
CA PHE A 374 -16.09 -5.77 -22.10
C PHE A 374 -17.01 -6.16 -23.27
N SER A 375 -18.00 -5.34 -23.59
CA SER A 375 -18.85 -5.46 -24.77
C SER A 375 -18.37 -4.51 -25.87
N SER A 376 -18.97 -4.58 -27.04
CA SER A 376 -18.78 -3.64 -28.13
C SER A 376 -19.02 -2.21 -27.68
N GLU A 377 -18.30 -1.29 -28.33
CA GLU A 377 -18.36 0.13 -28.02
C GLU A 377 -19.80 0.68 -28.14
N ASN A 378 -20.59 0.20 -29.11
CA ASN A 378 -21.99 0.59 -29.26
C ASN A 378 -22.83 0.20 -28.05
N ASN A 379 -22.68 -1.02 -27.54
CA ASN A 379 -23.38 -1.45 -26.32
C ASN A 379 -22.99 -0.59 -25.12
N PHE A 380 -21.70 -0.28 -24.98
CA PHE A 380 -21.24 0.62 -23.92
C PHE A 380 -21.85 2.02 -24.04
N LYS A 381 -21.89 2.61 -25.24
CA LYS A 381 -22.55 3.91 -25.52
C LYS A 381 -24.00 3.91 -25.08
N HIS A 382 -24.75 2.86 -25.43
CA HIS A 382 -26.15 2.72 -25.05
C HIS A 382 -26.31 2.59 -23.53
N ILE A 383 -25.52 1.73 -22.88
CA ILE A 383 -25.60 1.53 -21.42
C ILE A 383 -25.27 2.82 -20.66
N VAL A 384 -24.23 3.57 -21.06
CA VAL A 384 -23.91 4.88 -20.46
C VAL A 384 -25.08 5.85 -20.61
N ASN A 385 -25.69 5.91 -21.79
CA ASN A 385 -26.81 6.82 -22.06
C ASN A 385 -28.04 6.50 -21.21
N GLU A 386 -28.44 5.25 -21.15
CA GLU A 386 -29.63 4.82 -20.41
C GLU A 386 -29.41 4.90 -18.90
N THR A 387 -28.22 4.53 -18.42
CA THR A 387 -27.85 4.68 -17.00
C THR A 387 -27.87 6.15 -16.58
N SER A 388 -27.43 7.06 -17.44
CA SER A 388 -27.46 8.50 -17.18
C SER A 388 -28.89 9.02 -17.06
N LYS A 389 -29.77 8.66 -18.01
CA LYS A 389 -31.20 9.04 -17.99
C LYS A 389 -31.87 8.54 -16.71
N PHE A 390 -31.66 7.26 -16.40
CA PHE A 390 -32.25 6.61 -15.23
C PHE A 390 -31.76 7.25 -13.92
N PHE A 391 -30.46 7.53 -13.80
CA PHE A 391 -29.91 8.18 -12.61
C PHE A 391 -30.47 9.60 -12.41
N ILE A 392 -30.50 10.42 -13.47
CA ILE A 392 -31.05 11.78 -13.40
C ILE A 392 -32.52 11.74 -12.97
N ARG A 393 -33.32 10.87 -13.59
CA ARG A 393 -34.72 10.69 -13.24
C ARG A 393 -34.91 10.26 -11.79
N CYS A 394 -34.28 9.16 -11.39
CA CYS A 394 -34.46 8.58 -10.07
C CYS A 394 -33.90 9.47 -8.96
N LYS A 395 -32.64 9.92 -9.08
CA LYS A 395 -31.94 10.59 -7.98
C LYS A 395 -32.00 12.10 -8.04
N MET A 396 -31.85 12.72 -9.21
CA MET A 396 -31.79 14.19 -9.31
C MET A 396 -33.18 14.83 -9.32
N ILE A 397 -34.16 14.20 -9.98
CA ILE A 397 -35.50 14.75 -10.14
C ILE A 397 -36.44 14.17 -9.09
N SER A 398 -36.56 12.85 -9.01
CA SER A 398 -37.50 12.19 -8.11
C SER A 398 -36.94 11.96 -6.70
N ASP A 399 -35.70 12.36 -6.40
CA ASP A 399 -35.01 12.19 -5.11
C ASP A 399 -35.26 10.81 -4.43
N LEU A 400 -35.11 9.75 -5.22
CA LEU A 400 -35.18 8.38 -4.72
C LEU A 400 -33.89 8.02 -3.97
N HIS A 401 -34.00 7.08 -3.03
CA HIS A 401 -32.86 6.62 -2.24
C HIS A 401 -31.87 5.83 -3.11
N ALA A 402 -30.56 6.04 -2.90
CA ALA A 402 -29.51 5.46 -3.74
C ALA A 402 -29.40 3.91 -3.64
N SER A 403 -29.96 3.30 -2.60
CA SER A 403 -29.95 1.83 -2.42
C SER A 403 -30.61 1.05 -3.55
N ILE A 404 -31.50 1.70 -4.31
CA ILE A 404 -32.14 1.12 -5.51
C ILE A 404 -31.07 0.67 -6.51
N PHE A 405 -30.02 1.48 -6.69
CA PHE A 405 -28.96 1.21 -7.65
C PHE A 405 -28.10 0.02 -7.24
N SER A 406 -27.81 -0.14 -5.95
CA SER A 406 -26.89 -1.17 -5.44
C SER A 406 -27.34 -2.59 -5.81
N LYS A 407 -28.63 -2.91 -5.66
CA LYS A 407 -29.17 -4.23 -6.01
C LYS A 407 -29.38 -4.37 -7.51
N LEU A 408 -29.99 -3.37 -8.15
CA LEU A 408 -30.34 -3.38 -9.57
C LEU A 408 -29.09 -3.52 -10.44
N TYR A 409 -28.07 -2.69 -10.20
CA TYR A 409 -26.86 -2.70 -11.02
C TYR A 409 -25.99 -3.90 -10.79
N ALA A 410 -25.97 -4.49 -9.59
CA ALA A 410 -25.23 -5.72 -9.35
C ALA A 410 -25.76 -6.86 -10.25
N VAL A 411 -27.08 -7.07 -10.26
CA VAL A 411 -27.74 -8.08 -11.10
C VAL A 411 -27.50 -7.82 -12.59
N LEU A 412 -27.64 -6.57 -13.03
CA LEU A 412 -27.42 -6.19 -14.43
C LEU A 412 -25.95 -6.32 -14.84
N ALA A 413 -25.00 -5.95 -13.97
CA ALA A 413 -23.57 -6.07 -14.23
C ALA A 413 -23.17 -7.53 -14.47
N LEU A 414 -23.65 -8.46 -13.64
CA LEU A 414 -23.43 -9.89 -13.84
C LEU A 414 -23.98 -10.38 -15.19
N ARG A 415 -25.19 -9.94 -15.53
CA ARG A 415 -25.86 -10.33 -16.77
C ARG A 415 -25.12 -9.80 -18.00
N ILE A 416 -24.74 -8.52 -18.00
CA ILE A 416 -23.97 -7.89 -19.08
C ILE A 416 -22.60 -8.55 -19.20
N HIS A 417 -21.93 -8.83 -18.09
CA HIS A 417 -20.62 -9.47 -18.11
C HIS A 417 -20.66 -10.89 -18.72
N LYS A 418 -21.72 -11.66 -18.43
CA LYS A 418 -21.94 -13.02 -18.98
C LYS A 418 -22.39 -13.01 -20.44
N GLU A 419 -23.31 -12.11 -20.81
CA GLU A 419 -23.88 -12.06 -22.16
C GLU A 419 -22.97 -11.29 -23.15
N ARG A 420 -22.16 -10.34 -22.67
CA ARG A 420 -21.31 -9.42 -23.45
C ARG A 420 -22.06 -8.80 -24.62
N ASP A 421 -21.57 -8.98 -25.85
CA ASP A 421 -22.22 -8.48 -27.07
C ASP A 421 -23.61 -9.05 -27.33
N ARG A 422 -23.95 -10.20 -26.74
CA ARG A 422 -25.28 -10.81 -26.86
C ARG A 422 -26.29 -10.20 -25.88
N PHE A 423 -25.87 -9.27 -25.03
CA PHE A 423 -26.76 -8.61 -24.09
C PHE A 423 -27.75 -7.73 -24.83
N ASP A 424 -29.04 -8.04 -24.67
CA ASP A 424 -30.13 -7.24 -25.23
C ASP A 424 -30.43 -6.03 -24.33
N ILE A 425 -30.24 -4.82 -24.89
CA ILE A 425 -30.48 -3.55 -24.19
C ILE A 425 -31.93 -3.40 -23.72
N SER A 426 -32.90 -4.07 -24.36
CA SER A 426 -34.30 -4.05 -23.95
C SER A 426 -34.48 -4.59 -22.52
N LYS A 427 -33.62 -5.53 -22.09
CA LYS A 427 -33.61 -6.07 -20.72
C LYS A 427 -33.16 -5.02 -19.70
N LEU A 428 -32.22 -4.15 -20.07
CA LEU A 428 -31.79 -3.02 -19.24
C LEU A 428 -32.97 -2.04 -19.06
N HIS A 429 -33.65 -1.71 -20.16
CA HIS A 429 -34.84 -0.86 -20.14
C HIS A 429 -35.96 -1.45 -19.31
N GLY A 430 -36.25 -2.74 -19.47
CA GLY A 430 -37.25 -3.45 -18.67
C GLY A 430 -36.96 -3.34 -17.17
N ALA A 431 -35.73 -3.64 -16.76
CA ALA A 431 -35.34 -3.57 -15.36
C ALA A 431 -35.40 -2.13 -14.78
N PHE A 432 -35.06 -1.12 -15.58
CA PHE A 432 -35.21 0.28 -15.16
C PHE A 432 -36.68 0.68 -15.04
N ASN A 433 -37.51 0.29 -16.01
CA ASN A 433 -38.94 0.60 -16.01
C ASN A 433 -39.68 -0.09 -14.87
N GLU A 434 -39.34 -1.32 -14.51
CA GLU A 434 -39.92 -2.02 -13.35
C GLU A 434 -39.73 -1.22 -12.05
N ILE A 435 -38.52 -0.68 -11.84
CA ILE A 435 -38.23 0.17 -10.67
C ILE A 435 -39.00 1.49 -10.73
N LEU A 436 -39.10 2.11 -11.90
CA LEU A 436 -39.86 3.34 -12.07
C LEU A 436 -41.34 3.13 -11.80
N LEU A 437 -41.92 2.03 -12.30
CA LEU A 437 -43.31 1.67 -12.07
C LEU A 437 -43.59 1.34 -10.60
N ASP A 438 -42.64 0.73 -9.89
CA ASP A 438 -42.76 0.47 -8.44
C ASP A 438 -42.70 1.77 -7.60
N LYS A 439 -41.86 2.74 -8.00
CA LYS A 439 -41.59 3.94 -7.19
C LYS A 439 -42.40 5.18 -7.56
N ASP A 440 -42.79 5.31 -8.82
CA ASP A 440 -43.56 6.44 -9.37
C ASP A 440 -44.41 5.98 -10.58
N PRO A 441 -45.42 5.11 -10.36
CA PRO A 441 -46.15 4.43 -11.46
C PRO A 441 -46.84 5.37 -12.47
N GLU A 442 -47.26 6.56 -12.02
CA GLU A 442 -47.98 7.53 -12.85
C GLU A 442 -47.11 8.72 -13.28
N ASP A 443 -45.79 8.68 -13.02
CA ASP A 443 -44.85 9.78 -13.28
C ASP A 443 -45.25 11.11 -12.63
N VAL A 444 -46.13 11.09 -11.63
CA VAL A 444 -46.67 12.30 -10.99
C VAL A 444 -45.56 13.02 -10.24
N ARG A 445 -44.71 12.28 -9.52
CA ARG A 445 -43.59 12.86 -8.76
C ARG A 445 -42.55 13.42 -9.71
N PHE A 446 -42.18 12.66 -10.75
CA PHE A 446 -41.27 13.11 -11.78
C PHE A 446 -41.76 14.39 -12.47
N SER A 447 -43.00 14.38 -12.99
CA SER A 447 -43.58 15.50 -13.73
C SER A 447 -43.71 16.77 -12.90
N THR A 448 -44.11 16.63 -11.63
CA THR A 448 -44.22 17.75 -10.69
C THR A 448 -42.85 18.35 -10.42
N ASN A 449 -41.85 17.51 -10.12
CA ASN A 449 -40.51 17.98 -9.80
C ASN A 449 -39.82 18.65 -10.99
N VAL A 450 -39.98 18.10 -12.20
CA VAL A 450 -39.46 18.74 -13.42
C VAL A 450 -40.04 20.15 -13.61
N ARG A 451 -41.34 20.33 -13.42
CA ARG A 451 -41.99 21.66 -13.55
C ARG A 451 -41.50 22.66 -12.51
N SER A 452 -41.07 22.17 -11.34
CA SER A 452 -40.52 22.99 -10.26
C SER A 452 -39.00 23.27 -10.37
N LEU A 453 -38.31 22.73 -11.38
CA LEU A 453 -36.87 22.95 -11.52
C LEU A 453 -36.58 24.42 -11.86
N ILE A 454 -36.01 25.14 -10.90
CA ILE A 454 -35.51 26.50 -11.10
C ILE A 454 -34.02 26.41 -11.37
N TYR A 455 -33.60 26.85 -12.57
CA TYR A 455 -32.18 26.95 -12.89
C TYR A 455 -31.52 28.03 -12.04
N GLN A 456 -30.78 27.62 -11.00
CA GLN A 456 -29.95 28.54 -10.23
C GLN A 456 -28.58 28.66 -10.89
N LYS A 457 -28.31 29.84 -11.47
CA LYS A 457 -27.00 30.17 -12.01
C LYS A 457 -26.01 30.16 -10.84
N LYS A 458 -25.00 29.27 -10.90
CA LYS A 458 -23.96 29.14 -9.87
C LYS A 458 -23.33 30.52 -9.63
N ARG A 459 -23.51 31.10 -8.43
CA ARG A 459 -22.78 32.32 -8.04
C ARG A 459 -21.30 31.94 -8.00
N GLY A 460 -20.51 32.69 -8.77
CA GLY A 460 -19.08 32.43 -9.02
C GLY A 460 -18.25 32.43 -7.76
#